data_AF-A0A6P7FTU0-F1
#
_entry.id   AF-A0A6P7FTU0-F1
#
_cell.length_a   1.000
_cell.length_b   1.000
_cell.length_c   1.000
_cell.angle_alpha   90.00
_cell.angle_beta   90.00
_cell.angle_gamma   90.00
#
_symmetry.space_group_name_H-M   'P 1'
#
loop_
_entity.id
_entity.type
_entity.pdbx_description
1 polymer ?
#
loop_
_entity_poly.entity_id
_entity_poly.type
_entity_poly.pdbx_seq_one_letter_code
_entity_poly.pdbx_strand_id
1 'polypeptide(L)' 'MFAASATRIASRLQLQQVRNMSAISGPPKIKISSAEKFVHGIALAVGIVAVPAWVLVNIKHYRGGPAE' A
#
# COMPACT_ATOMS: atom_id res chain seq x y z
N MET A 1 -20.12 -28.71 48.14
CA MET A 1 -19.81 -27.44 47.44
C MET A 1 -18.42 -27.61 46.81
N PHE A 2 -18.10 -27.04 45.64
CA PHE A 2 -16.81 -27.17 44.89
C PHE A 2 -16.69 -28.20 43.73
N ALA A 3 -17.73 -28.44 42.93
CA ALA A 3 -17.58 -29.20 41.66
C ALA A 3 -18.03 -28.46 40.40
N ALA A 4 -18.64 -27.28 40.52
CA ALA A 4 -19.28 -26.57 39.40
C ALA A 4 -18.45 -25.42 38.79
N SER A 5 -17.21 -25.22 39.24
CA SER A 5 -16.38 -24.08 38.81
C SER A 5 -15.35 -24.42 37.74
N ALA A 6 -15.05 -25.71 37.50
CA ALA A 6 -14.02 -26.11 36.54
C ALA A 6 -14.49 -26.08 35.07
N THR A 7 -15.79 -26.21 34.81
CA THR A 7 -16.33 -26.33 33.44
C THR A 7 -16.37 -25.00 32.68
N ARG A 8 -16.28 -23.84 33.36
CA ARG A 8 -16.33 -22.51 32.70
C ARG A 8 -14.95 -21.90 32.38
N ILE A 9 -13.86 -22.52 32.80
CA ILE A 9 -12.50 -22.05 32.48
C ILE A 9 -12.02 -22.66 31.15
N ALA A 10 -12.50 -23.86 30.80
CA ALA A 10 -12.17 -24.52 29.54
C ALA A 10 -12.70 -23.78 28.29
N SER A 11 -13.74 -22.92 28.42
CA SER A 11 -14.30 -22.16 27.30
C SER A 11 -13.56 -20.85 26.99
N ARG A 12 -12.55 -20.47 27.79
CA ARG A 12 -11.76 -19.23 27.60
C ARG A 12 -10.30 -19.45 27.25
N LEU A 13 -9.84 -20.68 27.13
CA LEU A 13 -8.69 -20.96 26.26
C LEU A 13 -9.21 -20.97 24.82
N GLN A 14 -9.65 -19.79 24.36
CA GLN A 14 -9.57 -19.48 22.94
C GLN A 14 -8.07 -19.48 22.65
N LEU A 15 -7.51 -20.67 22.40
CA LEU A 15 -6.26 -20.81 21.68
C LEU A 15 -6.49 -19.97 20.43
N GLN A 16 -5.91 -18.77 20.43
CA GLN A 16 -6.00 -17.84 19.33
C GLN A 16 -5.45 -18.63 18.16
N GLN A 17 -6.33 -19.11 17.30
CA GLN A 17 -5.98 -19.91 16.16
C GLN A 17 -5.20 -18.96 15.25
N VAL A 18 -3.88 -18.88 15.46
CA VAL A 18 -2.96 -18.11 14.64
C VAL A 18 -3.01 -18.81 13.29
N ARG A 19 -3.88 -18.32 12.41
CA ARG A 19 -3.99 -18.80 11.05
C ARG A 19 -2.68 -18.44 10.36
N ASN A 20 -1.74 -19.37 10.35
CA ASN A 20 -0.54 -19.30 9.54
C ASN A 20 -0.95 -19.50 8.09
N MET A 21 -1.55 -18.47 7.49
CA MET A 21 -1.98 -18.47 6.09
C MET A 21 -0.82 -18.02 5.23
N SER A 22 -0.07 -18.98 4.69
CA SER A 22 0.81 -18.71 3.57
C SER A 22 -0.05 -18.47 2.32
N ALA A 23 -0.10 -17.23 1.84
CA ALA A 23 -0.65 -16.94 0.52
C ALA A 23 0.38 -17.37 -0.53
N ILE A 24 0.18 -18.55 -1.12
CA ILE A 24 0.99 -19.02 -2.24
C ILE A 24 0.29 -18.54 -3.52
N SER A 25 0.93 -17.65 -4.26
CA SER A 25 0.43 -17.22 -5.57
C SER A 25 0.67 -18.32 -6.60
N GLY A 26 -0.39 -18.69 -7.33
CA GLY A 26 -0.28 -19.54 -8.52
C GLY A 26 0.30 -18.79 -9.71
N PRO A 27 0.56 -19.47 -10.84
CA PRO A 27 1.04 -18.83 -12.05
C PRO A 27 0.05 -17.75 -12.56
N PRO A 28 0.54 -16.65 -13.17
CA PRO A 28 -0.33 -15.58 -13.66
C PRO A 28 -1.32 -16.08 -14.71
N LYS A 29 -2.61 -15.70 -14.58
CA LYS A 29 -3.63 -15.98 -15.61
C LYS A 29 -3.35 -15.22 -16.91
N ILE A 30 -2.91 -13.97 -16.78
CA ILE A 30 -2.49 -13.10 -17.89
C ILE A 30 -1.08 -12.64 -17.60
N LYS A 31 -0.14 -12.96 -18.50
CA LYS A 31 1.26 -12.55 -18.37
C LYS A 31 1.38 -11.10 -18.82
N ILE A 32 1.84 -10.24 -17.91
CA ILE A 32 2.18 -8.85 -18.25
C ILE A 32 3.58 -8.86 -18.86
N SER A 33 3.69 -8.32 -20.06
CA SER A 33 4.96 -8.17 -20.77
C SER A 33 5.89 -7.17 -20.06
N SER A 34 7.20 -7.29 -20.28
CA SER A 34 8.17 -6.33 -19.75
C SER A 34 7.91 -4.91 -20.26
N ALA A 35 7.42 -4.79 -21.51
CA ALA A 35 7.06 -3.51 -22.10
C ALA A 35 5.91 -2.84 -21.35
N GLU A 36 4.83 -3.56 -21.04
CA GLU A 36 3.70 -3.01 -20.28
C GLU A 36 4.14 -2.53 -18.89
N LYS A 37 4.98 -3.31 -18.20
CA LYS A 37 5.54 -2.89 -16.89
C LYS A 37 6.34 -1.61 -17.01
N PHE A 38 7.15 -1.50 -18.06
CA PHE A 38 8.00 -0.33 -18.28
C PHE A 38 7.18 0.92 -18.59
N VAL A 39 6.23 0.81 -19.52
CA VAL A 39 5.31 1.92 -19.87
C VAL A 39 4.50 2.35 -18.65
N HIS A 40 3.97 1.40 -17.88
CA HIS A 40 3.21 1.71 -16.67
C HIS A 40 4.08 2.37 -15.60
N GLY A 41 5.31 1.89 -15.42
CA GLY A 41 6.29 2.50 -14.51
C GLY A 41 6.64 3.93 -14.89
N ILE A 42 6.87 4.20 -16.17
CA ILE A 42 7.10 5.57 -16.68
C ILE A 42 5.89 6.45 -16.44
N ALA A 43 4.68 5.95 -16.74
CA ALA A 43 3.45 6.72 -16.56
C ALA A 43 3.28 7.15 -15.09
N LEU A 44 3.55 6.26 -14.14
CA LEU A 44 3.52 6.58 -12.71
C LEU A 44 4.62 7.58 -12.33
N ALA A 45 5.85 7.37 -12.78
CA ALA A 45 6.98 8.25 -12.47
C ALA A 45 6.75 9.68 -12.99
N VAL A 46 6.32 9.82 -14.25
CA VAL A 46 5.99 11.12 -14.85
C VAL A 46 4.80 11.74 -14.13
N GLY A 47 3.76 10.97 -13.81
CA GLY A 47 2.58 11.47 -13.10
C GLY A 47 2.91 12.10 -11.74
N ILE A 48 3.84 11.49 -10.99
CA ILE A 48 4.28 12.01 -9.69
C ILE A 48 5.12 13.29 -9.84
N VAL A 49 5.99 13.35 -10.85
CA VAL A 49 6.97 14.44 -11.01
C VAL A 49 6.42 15.63 -11.80
N ALA A 50 5.40 15.44 -12.65
CA ALA A 50 4.91 16.46 -13.58
C ALA A 50 4.47 17.76 -12.89
N VAL A 51 3.66 17.66 -11.83
CA VAL A 51 3.14 18.84 -11.10
C VAL A 51 4.26 19.60 -10.37
N PRO A 52 5.09 18.98 -9.51
CA PRO A 52 6.18 19.71 -8.85
C PRO A 52 7.20 20.26 -9.85
N ALA A 53 7.51 19.54 -10.93
CA ALA A 53 8.38 20.06 -11.99
C ALA A 53 7.78 21.31 -12.64
N TRP A 54 6.47 21.33 -12.92
CA TRP A 54 5.78 22.49 -13.47
C TRP A 54 5.85 23.70 -12.54
N VAL A 55 5.63 23.50 -11.24
CA VAL A 55 5.74 24.56 -10.23
C VAL A 55 7.16 25.13 -10.18
N LEU A 56 8.18 24.28 -10.16
CA LEU A 56 9.58 24.70 -10.11
C LEU A 56 9.98 25.50 -11.36
N VAL A 57 9.56 25.06 -12.55
CA VAL A 57 9.79 25.78 -13.81
C VAL A 57 9.16 27.18 -13.78
N ASN A 58 7.99 27.32 -13.16
CA ASN A 58 7.24 28.57 -13.12
C ASN A 58 7.52 29.45 -11.90
N ILE A 59 8.48 29.08 -11.06
CA ILE A 59 8.74 29.80 -9.81
C ILE A 59 9.07 31.29 -10.04
N LYS A 60 9.65 31.63 -11.19
CA LYS A 60 9.96 33.01 -11.60
C LYS A 60 8.72 33.84 -11.89
N HIS A 61 7.64 33.22 -12.41
CA HIS A 61 6.38 33.91 -12.68
C HIS A 61 5.59 34.19 -11.38
N TYR A 62 5.85 33.44 -10.32
CA TYR A 62 5.21 33.64 -9.02
C TYR A 62 5.90 34.71 -8.16
N ARG A 63 7.18 35.00 -8.45
CA ARG A 63 7.90 36.09 -7.80
C ARG A 63 7.46 37.37 -8.48
N GLY A 64 6.46 38.06 -7.91
CA GLY A 64 6.13 39.43 -8.28
C GLY A 64 7.44 40.23 -8.38
N GLY A 65 7.61 40.95 -9.49
CA GLY A 65 8.78 41.79 -9.74
C GLY A 65 9.02 42.78 -8.59
N PRO A 66 10.23 43.37 -8.50
CA PRO A 66 10.58 44.29 -7.41
C PRO A 66 9.43 45.28 -7.18
N ALA A 67 9.00 45.39 -5.92
CA ALA A 67 8.02 46.38 -5.52
C ALA A 67 8.62 47.76 -5.81
N GLU A 68 8.15 48.41 -6.87
CA GLU A 68 8.36 49.83 -7.13
C GLU A 68 7.40 50.67 -6.30
#